data_AF-A0A955WK13-F1
#
_entry.id   AF-A0A955WK13-F1
#
_cell.length_a   1.000
_cell.length_b   1.000
_cell.length_c   1.000
_cell.angle_alpha   90.00
_cell.angle_beta   90.00
_cell.angle_gamma   90.00
#
_symmetry.space_group_name_H-M   'P 1'
#
loop_
_entity.id
_entity.type
_entity.pdbx_description
1 polymer ?
#
loop_
_entity_poly.entity_id
_entity_poly.type
_entity_poly.pdbx_seq_one_letter_code
_entity_poly.pdbx_strand_id
1 'polypeptide(L)'
;FDEAVEPIVTVGKRLTPRLYVETLYHHNAPPETNEKEVRARYRFAPKWSLETSYGDAGQGLVELYWTTRFGGGGDAENDAIDAGN
;
A
#
# COMPACT_ATOMS: atom_id res chain seq x y z
N PHE A 1 -33.66 1.60 -2.90
CA PHE A 1 -32.41 2.32 -2.61
C PHE A 1 -31.44 1.84 -3.67
N ASP A 2 -31.15 2.71 -4.63
CA ASP A 2 -30.17 2.42 -5.68
C ASP A 2 -28.80 2.65 -5.04
N GLU A 3 -28.05 1.58 -4.78
CA GLU A 3 -26.70 1.66 -4.23
C GLU A 3 -25.83 2.20 -5.36
N ALA A 4 -25.69 3.53 -5.41
CA ALA A 4 -24.86 4.18 -6.41
C ALA A 4 -23.46 3.57 -6.31
N VAL A 5 -23.01 2.94 -7.39
CA VAL A 5 -21.63 2.47 -7.48
C VAL A 5 -20.74 3.70 -7.27
N GLU A 6 -19.89 3.65 -6.26
CA GLU A 6 -18.89 4.69 -5.96
C GLU A 6 -17.54 4.24 -6.57
N PRO A 7 -17.30 4.45 -7.87
CA PRO A 7 -16.03 4.10 -8.45
C PRO A 7 -14.92 4.96 -7.82
N ILE A 8 -13.83 4.31 -7.43
CA ILE A 8 -12.64 4.96 -6.93
C ILE A 8 -11.62 5.03 -8.07
N VAL A 9 -11.18 6.23 -8.39
CA VAL A 9 -10.08 6.45 -9.35
C VAL A 9 -8.81 6.72 -8.55
N THR A 10 -7.78 5.89 -8.76
CA THR A 10 -6.48 6.04 -8.10
C THR A 10 -5.40 6.34 -9.12
N VAL A 11 -4.61 7.38 -8.86
CA VAL A 11 -3.43 7.73 -9.66
C VAL A 11 -2.23 7.80 -8.72
N GLY A 12 -1.23 6.96 -8.95
CA GLY A 12 -0.08 6.85 -8.08
C GLY A 12 1.26 6.84 -8.81
N LYS A 13 2.29 7.28 -8.10
CA LYS A 13 3.68 7.28 -8.57
C LYS A 13 4.63 6.87 -7.46
N ARG A 14 5.55 5.98 -7.82
CA ARG A 14 6.72 5.70 -6.99
C ARG A 14 7.75 6.81 -7.23
N LEU A 15 8.00 7.63 -6.21
CA LEU A 15 8.94 8.76 -6.28
C LEU A 15 10.37 8.31 -5.98
N THR A 16 10.53 7.34 -5.08
CA THR A 16 11.81 6.71 -4.75
C THR A 16 11.59 5.21 -4.45
N PRO A 17 12.64 4.39 -4.30
CA PRO A 17 12.46 2.99 -3.86
C PRO A 17 11.75 2.84 -2.50
N ARG A 18 11.68 3.90 -1.70
CA ARG A 18 11.08 3.91 -0.36
C ARG A 18 9.79 4.71 -0.26
N LEU A 19 9.46 5.53 -1.25
CA LEU A 19 8.32 6.46 -1.20
C LEU A 19 7.40 6.26 -2.41
N TYR A 20 6.14 5.97 -2.12
CA TYR A 20 5.05 5.91 -3.07
C TYR A 20 3.97 6.89 -2.65
N VAL A 21 3.46 7.67 -3.59
CA VAL A 21 2.42 8.67 -3.36
C VAL A 21 1.31 8.44 -4.37
N GLU A 22 0.08 8.55 -3.93
CA GLU A 22 -1.10 8.45 -4.79
C GLU A 22 -2.18 9.44 -4.39
N THR A 23 -3.06 9.72 -5.35
CA THR A 23 -4.28 10.49 -5.17
C THR A 23 -5.45 9.58 -5.50
N LEU A 24 -6.44 9.56 -4.61
CA LEU A 24 -7.69 8.83 -4.75
C LEU A 24 -8.81 9.84 -4.96
N TYR A 25 -9.72 9.51 -5.85
CA TYR A 25 -10.96 10.25 -6.09
C TYR A 25 -12.14 9.30 -5.92
N HIS A 26 -12.99 9.57 -4.94
CA HIS A 26 -14.20 8.82 -4.63
C HIS A 26 -15.39 9.48 -5.34
N HIS A 27 -15.91 8.85 -6.38
CA HIS A 27 -17.06 9.39 -7.09
C HIS A 27 -18.33 9.18 -6.26
N ASN A 28 -19.13 10.25 -6.09
CA ASN A 28 -20.34 10.28 -5.24
C ASN A 28 -20.08 10.06 -3.75
N ALA A 29 -18.88 10.43 -3.25
CA ALA A 29 -18.60 10.42 -1.82
C ALA A 29 -19.66 11.23 -1.03
N PRO A 30 -20.18 10.70 0.09
CA PRO A 30 -21.04 11.47 0.98
C PRO A 30 -20.39 12.78 1.44
N PRO A 31 -21.17 13.84 1.74
CA PRO A 31 -20.63 15.15 2.14
C PRO A 31 -19.69 15.11 3.35
N GLU A 32 -19.84 14.11 4.20
CA GLU A 32 -19.05 13.88 5.40
C GLU A 32 -17.80 13.01 5.19
N THR A 33 -17.45 12.62 3.96
CA THR A 33 -16.25 11.80 3.68
C THR A 33 -15.34 12.47 2.65
N ASN A 34 -14.09 12.03 2.58
CA ASN A 34 -13.14 12.56 1.61
C ASN A 34 -13.56 12.17 0.18
N GLU A 35 -13.83 13.15 -0.68
CA GLU A 35 -14.00 12.96 -2.12
C GLU A 35 -12.63 12.86 -2.79
N LYS A 36 -11.66 13.66 -2.34
CA LYS A 36 -10.28 13.68 -2.81
C LYS A 36 -9.34 13.37 -1.66
N GLU A 37 -8.54 12.32 -1.78
CA GLU A 37 -7.56 11.93 -0.77
C GLU A 37 -6.15 11.84 -1.38
N VAL A 38 -5.15 12.37 -0.69
CA VAL A 38 -3.74 12.09 -0.98
C VAL A 38 -3.23 11.09 0.04
N ARG A 39 -2.51 10.09 -0.45
CA ARG A 39 -1.90 9.05 0.36
C ARG A 39 -0.40 8.95 0.08
N ALA A 40 0.39 8.85 1.13
CA ALA A 40 1.83 8.65 1.06
C ALA A 40 2.24 7.44 1.88
N ARG A 41 2.95 6.50 1.25
CA ARG A 41 3.54 5.34 1.90
C ARG A 41 5.06 5.45 1.88
N TYR A 42 5.67 5.46 3.05
CA TYR A 42 7.10 5.59 3.25
C TYR A 42 7.69 4.41 4.01
N ARG A 43 8.57 3.65 3.36
CA ARG A 43 9.37 2.60 4.00
C ARG A 43 10.60 3.20 4.68
N PHE A 44 10.46 3.56 5.95
CA PHE A 44 11.56 4.18 6.71
C PHE A 44 12.58 3.17 7.25
N ALA A 45 12.21 1.89 7.40
CA ALA A 45 13.13 0.80 7.77
C ALA A 45 12.81 -0.49 7.00
N PRO A 46 13.72 -1.48 6.92
CA PRO A 46 13.53 -2.67 6.06
C PRO A 46 12.22 -3.43 6.27
N LYS A 47 11.71 -3.44 7.50
CA LYS A 47 10.47 -4.10 7.89
C LYS A 47 9.36 -3.14 8.28
N TRP A 48 9.58 -1.83 8.23
CA TRP A 48 8.61 -0.84 8.70
C TRP A 48 8.21 0.14 7.61
N SER A 49 6.91 0.39 7.49
CA SER A 49 6.34 1.40 6.61
C SER A 49 5.37 2.29 7.37
N LEU A 50 5.48 3.59 7.14
CA LEU A 50 4.52 4.59 7.57
C LEU A 50 3.59 4.88 6.40
N GLU A 51 2.28 4.91 6.63
CA GLU A 51 1.30 5.41 5.67
C GLU A 51 0.59 6.61 6.28
N THR A 52 0.39 7.65 5.48
CA THR A 52 -0.39 8.82 5.87
C THR A 52 -1.38 9.14 4.78
N SER A 53 -2.62 9.45 5.14
CA SER A 53 -3.61 9.99 4.22
C SER A 53 -4.22 11.27 4.74
N TYR A 54 -4.64 12.14 3.83
CA TYR A 54 -5.39 13.34 4.15
C TYR A 54 -6.25 13.73 2.94
N GLY A 55 -7.50 14.10 3.19
CA GLY A 55 -8.42 14.49 2.13
C GLY A 55 -9.14 15.81 2.36
N ASP A 56 -9.98 16.16 1.40
CA ASP A 56 -10.66 17.46 1.30
C ASP A 56 -11.75 17.69 2.34
N ALA A 57 -12.34 16.64 2.92
CA ALA A 57 -13.24 16.75 4.07
C ALA A 57 -12.49 16.95 5.41
N GLY A 58 -11.16 17.12 5.37
CA GLY A 58 -10.33 17.32 6.56
C GLY A 58 -10.09 16.04 7.37
N GLN A 59 -10.44 14.88 6.81
CA GLN A 59 -10.19 13.58 7.42
C GLN A 59 -8.84 13.03 6.96
N GLY A 60 -8.09 12.45 7.90
CA GLY A 60 -6.81 11.84 7.61
C GLY A 60 -6.50 10.70 8.57
N LEU A 61 -5.51 9.91 8.18
CA LEU A 61 -5.08 8.73 8.92
C LEU A 61 -3.55 8.65 8.94
N VAL A 62 -3.01 8.09 10.03
CA VAL A 62 -1.59 7.73 10.14
C VAL A 62 -1.50 6.28 10.60
N GLU A 63 -0.81 5.45 9.84
CA GLU A 63 -0.70 4.02 10.09
C GLU A 63 0.75 3.55 10.04
N LEU A 64 1.07 2.62 10.93
CA LEU A 64 2.40 2.01 11.01
C LEU A 64 2.31 0.51 10.75
N TYR A 65 2.98 0.07 9.70
CA TYR A 65 3.00 -1.32 9.26
C TYR A 65 4.35 -1.96 9.55
N TRP A 66 4.32 -3.17 10.12
CA TRP A 66 5.47 -4.07 10.15
C TRP A 66 5.26 -5.23 9.18
N THR A 67 6.28 -5.59 8.40
CA THR A 67 6.23 -6.71 7.47
C THR A 67 7.36 -7.70 7.72
N THR A 68 7.04 -8.99 7.61
CA THR A 68 7.99 -10.08 7.61
C THR A 68 7.76 -10.94 6.37
N ARG A 69 8.83 -11.59 5.90
CA ARG A 69 8.76 -12.58 4.82
C ARG A 69 9.11 -13.94 5.42
N PHE A 70 8.32 -14.95 5.09
CA PHE A 70 8.62 -16.34 5.40
C PHE A 70 8.99 -17.04 4.10
N GLY A 71 10.17 -17.66 4.05
CA GLY A 71 10.69 -18.32 2.85
C GLY A 71 12.22 -18.23 2.79
N GLY A 72 12.88 -19.33 3.14
CA GLY A 72 14.33 -19.51 3.11
C GLY A 72 14.76 -20.95 3.42
N GLY A 73 13.90 -21.93 3.11
CA GLY A 73 14.13 -23.35 3.35
C GLY A 73 13.56 -24.14 2.20
N GLY A 74 14.35 -24.28 1.13
CA GLY A 74 13.99 -25.04 -0.07
C GLY A 74 15.19 -25.53 -0.87
N ASP A 75 16.40 -25.01 -0.61
CA ASP A 75 17.56 -25.31 -1.45
C ASP A 75 18.48 -26.41 -0.87
N ALA A 76 18.24 -26.87 0.38
CA ALA A 76 19.08 -27.90 0.99
C ALA A 76 18.85 -29.32 0.45
N GLU A 77 17.78 -29.56 -0.32
CA GLU A 77 17.47 -30.89 -0.90
C GLU A 77 18.01 -31.05 -2.33
N ASN A 78 18.21 -29.97 -3.08
CA ASN A 78 18.71 -30.03 -4.47
C ASN A 78 20.24 -30.08 -4.56
N ASP A 79 20.98 -29.53 -3.59
CA ASP A 79 22.45 -29.58 -3.57
C ASP A 79 23.00 -31.01 -3.35
N ALA A 80 22.19 -31.92 -2.81
CA ALA A 80 22.57 -33.32 -2.62
C ALA A 80 22.47 -34.16 -3.91
N ILE A 81 21.69 -33.70 -4.91
CA ILE A 81 21.50 -34.41 -6.19
C ILE A 81 22.59 -34.01 -7.20
N ASP A 82 23.11 -32.78 -7.13
CA ASP A 82 24.11 -32.26 -8.09
C ASP A 82 25.57 -32.60 -7.72
N ALA A 83 25.83 -33.08 -6.49
CA ALA A 83 27.14 -33.57 -6.07
C ALA A 83 27.42 -35.04 -6.47
N GLY A 84 26.50 -35.66 -7.21
CA GLY A 84 26.46 -37.09 -7.50
C GLY A 84 26.39 -37.49 -8.97
N ASN A 85 26.94 -36.69 -9.90
CA ASN A 85 27.14 -37.11 -11.29
C ASN A 85 28.41 -36.51 -11.92
#